data_AF-A0A0T6BAE1-F1
#
_entry.id   AF-A0A0T6BAE1-F1
#
_cell.length_a   1.000
_cell.length_b   1.000
_cell.length_c   1.000
_cell.angle_alpha   90.00
_cell.angle_beta   90.00
_cell.angle_gamma   90.00
#
_symmetry.space_group_name_H-M   'P 1'
#
loop_
_entity.id
_entity.type
_entity.pdbx_description
1 polymer ?
#
loop_
_entity_poly.entity_id
_entity_poly.type
_entity_poly.pdbx_seq_one_letter_code
_entity_poly.pdbx_strand_id
1 'polypeptide(L)'
;LRINFDSIKSFKVANNGRKITFNDGRGDIICIFSFQNGNSTCFIAGLKQHIKTAPSRRDKNIYIVMGEIGDDDKQIEKSFKTLSLFPDDQHYMWNFVKNFHHKPYETTLEAFAKVTNIVYNERPLDDETKEVLNKSIIAIEGTTTTHTQGDYEVVANVPKLPERKECPRSKPLTKEQWLNLQN
;
A
#
# COMPACT_ATOMS: atom_id res chain seq x y z
N LEU A 1 22.93 22.76 18.59
CA LEU A 1 22.78 22.47 17.14
C LEU A 1 21.33 22.12 16.90
N ARG A 2 20.60 22.89 16.08
CA ARG A 2 19.21 22.59 15.72
C ARG A 2 19.20 22.20 14.25
N ILE A 3 18.91 20.94 13.96
CA ILE A 3 18.93 20.42 12.59
C ILE A 3 17.49 20.40 12.10
N ASN A 4 17.24 21.01 10.94
CA ASN A 4 15.96 20.88 10.26
C ASN A 4 15.97 19.59 9.42
N PHE A 5 15.03 18.68 9.65
CA PHE A 5 14.93 17.42 8.92
C PHE A 5 14.62 17.63 7.42
N ASP A 6 13.97 18.72 7.03
CA ASP A 6 13.69 19.06 5.62
C ASP A 6 14.96 19.17 4.76
N SER A 7 16.03 19.67 5.39
CA SER A 7 17.34 19.86 4.77
C SER A 7 18.11 18.54 4.61
N ILE A 8 17.73 17.48 5.33
CA ILE A 8 18.41 16.20 5.26
C ILE A 8 17.79 15.37 4.13
N LYS A 9 18.58 15.05 3.11
CA LYS A 9 18.17 14.12 2.05
C LYS A 9 18.76 12.74 2.19
N SER A 10 19.90 12.62 2.86
CA SER A 10 20.50 11.32 3.15
C SER A 10 21.43 11.37 4.35
N PHE A 11 21.70 10.23 4.96
CA PHE A 11 22.77 10.07 5.91
C PHE A 11 23.54 8.79 5.70
N LYS A 12 24.84 8.83 5.99
CA LYS A 12 25.75 7.69 5.91
C LYS A 12 26.19 7.29 7.30
N VAL A 13 26.11 6.00 7.59
CA VAL A 13 26.68 5.39 8.79
C VAL A 13 28.04 4.82 8.43
N ALA A 14 29.07 5.14 9.22
CA ALA A 14 30.42 4.69 8.98
C ALA A 14 31.09 4.28 10.30
N ASN A 15 32.28 3.68 10.19
CA ASN A 15 33.10 3.27 11.33
C ASN A 15 32.32 2.35 12.31
N ASN A 16 31.66 1.32 11.76
CA ASN A 16 30.85 0.38 12.52
C ASN A 16 29.76 1.05 13.40
N GLY A 17 29.12 2.11 12.88
CA GLY A 17 28.10 2.85 13.61
C GLY A 17 28.65 3.90 14.57
N ARG A 18 29.94 4.24 14.54
CA ARG A 18 30.49 5.32 15.40
C ARG A 18 30.46 6.69 14.74
N LYS A 19 30.17 6.77 13.45
CA LYS A 19 30.09 8.03 12.72
C LYS A 19 28.82 8.07 11.89
N ILE A 20 28.07 9.16 12.01
CA ILE A 20 26.95 9.48 11.12
C ILE A 20 27.28 10.80 10.41
N THR A 21 27.14 10.80 9.09
CA THR A 21 27.27 12.01 8.26
C THR A 21 25.94 12.29 7.59
N PHE A 22 25.36 13.47 7.81
CA PHE A 22 24.13 13.94 7.17
C PHE A 22 24.45 14.81 5.96
N ASN A 23 23.72 14.62 4.86
CA ASN A 23 23.93 15.31 3.59
C ASN A 23 22.63 15.88 3.00
N ASP A 24 22.73 16.99 2.28
CA ASP A 24 21.63 17.69 1.59
C ASP A 24 21.30 17.09 0.21
N GLY A 25 21.89 15.93 -0.13
CA GLY A 25 21.63 15.25 -1.41
C GLY A 25 22.33 15.85 -2.63
N ARG A 26 22.78 17.11 -2.55
CA ARG A 26 23.70 17.73 -3.52
C ARG A 26 25.17 17.32 -3.32
N GLY A 27 25.45 16.57 -2.25
CA GLY A 27 26.79 16.12 -1.86
C GLY A 27 27.38 16.91 -0.68
N ASP A 28 26.75 18.01 -0.30
CA ASP A 28 27.20 18.83 0.83
C ASP A 28 26.88 18.18 2.17
N ILE A 29 27.87 18.21 3.06
CA ILE A 29 27.76 17.70 4.43
C ILE A 29 27.12 18.77 5.29
N ILE A 30 25.96 18.45 5.85
CA ILE A 30 25.24 19.33 6.78
C ILE A 30 25.89 19.24 8.16
N CYS A 31 26.07 18.02 8.65
CA CYS A 31 26.69 17.77 9.95
C CYS A 31 27.21 16.34 10.07
N ILE A 32 28.10 16.15 11.05
CA ILE A 32 28.70 14.87 11.38
C ILE A 32 28.57 14.65 12.88
N PHE A 33 28.03 13.50 13.26
CA PHE A 33 28.06 13.02 14.63
C PHE A 33 29.08 11.89 14.78
N SER A 34 29.92 12.02 15.79
CA SER A 34 30.89 11.01 16.18
C SER A 34 30.55 10.53 17.59
N PHE A 35 30.28 9.24 17.72
CA PHE A 35 29.92 8.61 18.98
C PHE A 35 31.20 8.07 19.62
N GLN A 36 31.65 8.72 20.70
CA GLN A 36 32.86 8.31 21.41
C GLN A 36 32.61 7.04 22.24
N ASN A 37 31.43 6.92 22.84
CA ASN A 37 31.04 5.78 23.67
C ASN A 37 29.84 5.07 23.02
N GLY A 38 30.04 3.82 22.60
CA GLY A 38 28.99 3.01 21.97
C GLY A 38 28.83 3.21 20.46
N ASN A 39 27.68 2.81 19.92
CA ASN A 39 27.32 2.94 18.52
C ASN A 39 26.09 3.85 18.36
N SER A 40 25.79 4.22 17.11
CA SER A 40 24.70 5.12 16.78
C SER A 40 23.34 4.44 16.68
N THR A 41 23.22 3.18 17.08
CA THR A 41 22.04 2.35 16.80
C THR A 41 20.79 2.92 17.48
N CYS A 42 20.88 3.28 18.76
CA CYS A 42 19.76 3.89 19.49
C CYS A 42 19.36 5.25 18.90
N PHE A 43 20.35 6.04 18.47
CA PHE A 43 20.10 7.33 17.82
C PHE A 43 19.37 7.14 16.48
N ILE A 44 19.81 6.19 15.65
CA ILE A 44 19.15 5.88 14.38
C ILE A 44 17.73 5.35 14.62
N ALA A 45 17.53 4.52 15.65
CA ALA A 45 16.20 4.01 16.00
C ALA A 45 15.25 5.15 16.36
N GLY A 46 15.68 6.11 17.20
CA GLY A 46 14.89 7.31 17.51
C GLY A 46 14.65 8.19 16.28
N LEU A 47 15.66 8.38 15.44
CA LEU A 47 15.54 9.16 14.21
C LEU A 47 14.49 8.56 13.26
N LYS A 48 14.46 7.23 13.11
CA LYS A 48 13.48 6.52 12.27
C LYS A 48 12.04 6.63 12.77
N GLN A 49 11.79 7.09 14.00
CA GLN A 49 10.44 7.38 14.49
C GLN A 49 9.89 8.70 13.92
N HIS A 50 10.77 9.58 13.43
CA HIS A 50 10.40 10.90 12.91
C HIS A 50 10.56 11.00 11.39
N ILE A 51 11.49 10.25 10.80
CA ILE A 51 11.76 10.31 9.36
C ILE A 51 11.69 8.93 8.69
N LYS A 52 11.09 8.88 7.50
CA LYS A 52 11.08 7.69 6.64
C LYS A 52 12.42 7.57 5.94
N THR A 53 13.06 6.41 6.09
CA THR A 53 14.38 6.16 5.51
C THR A 53 14.39 4.86 4.72
N ALA A 54 15.06 4.83 3.58
CA ALA A 54 15.32 3.61 2.83
C ALA A 54 16.83 3.43 2.61
N PRO A 55 17.37 2.20 2.71
CA PRO A 55 18.76 1.95 2.37
C PRO A 55 18.99 2.20 0.87
N SER A 56 20.14 2.78 0.54
CA SER A 56 20.54 3.02 -0.85
C SER A 56 20.85 1.70 -1.57
N ARG A 57 20.49 1.62 -2.85
CA ARG A 57 20.77 0.45 -3.69
C ARG A 57 22.27 0.22 -3.90
N ARG A 58 23.08 1.27 -3.82
CA ARG A 58 24.53 1.23 -4.07
C ARG A 58 25.35 0.94 -2.81
N ASP A 59 24.88 1.39 -1.64
CA ASP A 59 25.58 1.22 -0.37
C ASP A 59 24.55 1.06 0.75
N LYS A 60 24.57 -0.09 1.44
CA LYS A 60 23.64 -0.41 2.54
C LYS A 60 23.85 0.47 3.77
N ASN A 61 24.99 1.16 3.85
CA ASN A 61 25.30 2.09 4.94
C ASN A 61 24.80 3.52 4.68
N ILE A 62 24.25 3.78 3.50
CA ILE A 62 23.63 5.07 3.15
C ILE A 62 22.12 4.91 3.23
N TYR A 63 21.49 5.79 3.98
CA TYR A 63 20.05 5.87 4.12
C TYR A 63 19.55 7.14 3.43
N ILE A 64 18.60 6.97 2.53
CA ILE A 64 17.92 8.06 1.81
C ILE A 64 16.69 8.44 2.62
N VAL A 65 16.54 9.73 2.91
CA VAL A 65 15.38 10.27 3.62
C VAL A 65 14.27 10.51 2.59
N MET A 66 13.15 9.81 2.76
CA MET A 66 12.00 9.85 1.84
C MET A 66 10.95 10.88 2.27
N GLY A 67 11.02 11.38 3.50
CA GLY A 67 10.09 12.37 4.05
C GLY A 67 9.95 12.22 5.56
N GLU A 68 9.20 13.13 6.16
CA GLU A 68 8.79 13.03 7.56
C GLU A 68 7.64 12.03 7.73
N ILE A 69 7.57 11.40 8.90
CA ILE A 69 6.41 10.57 9.28
C ILE A 69 5.32 11.51 9.78
N GLY A 70 4.31 11.74 8.95
CA GLY A 70 3.17 12.57 9.30
C GLY A 70 2.27 11.91 10.35
N ASP A 71 1.37 12.70 10.95
CA ASP A 71 0.38 12.15 11.88
C ASP A 71 -0.61 11.21 11.19
N ASP A 72 -0.92 11.44 9.92
CA ASP A 72 -1.74 10.52 9.11
C ASP A 72 -1.09 9.14 8.98
N ASP A 73 0.22 9.07 8.77
CA ASP A 73 0.96 7.80 8.70
C ASP A 73 0.90 7.04 10.04
N LYS A 74 0.98 7.76 11.16
CA LYS A 74 0.89 7.17 12.50
C LYS A 74 -0.52 6.69 12.81
N GLN A 75 -1.54 7.44 12.38
CA GLN A 75 -2.93 7.02 12.52
C GLN A 75 -3.20 5.75 11.70
N ILE A 76 -2.68 5.70 10.47
CA ILE A 76 -2.77 4.51 9.61
C ILE A 76 -2.05 3.32 10.26
N GLU A 77 -0.83 3.50 10.76
CA GLU A 77 -0.10 2.44 11.47
C GLU A 77 -0.85 1.96 12.72
N LYS A 78 -1.46 2.87 13.46
CA LYS A 78 -2.30 2.53 14.62
C LYS A 78 -3.53 1.72 14.20
N SER A 79 -4.25 2.14 13.16
CA SER A 79 -5.40 1.41 12.63
C SER A 79 -5.03 0.00 12.19
N PHE A 80 -3.89 -0.18 11.50
CA PHE A 80 -3.44 -1.50 11.06
C PHE A 80 -2.91 -2.39 12.20
N LYS A 81 -2.25 -1.82 13.21
CA LYS A 81 -1.84 -2.55 14.43
C LYS A 81 -3.05 -3.02 15.23
N THR A 82 -4.05 -2.16 15.43
CA THR A 82 -5.31 -2.53 16.10
C THR A 82 -5.99 -3.69 15.37
N LEU A 83 -5.95 -3.69 14.03
CA LEU A 83 -6.61 -4.72 13.23
C LEU A 83 -5.89 -6.08 13.21
N SER A 84 -4.69 -6.21 13.80
CA SER A 84 -3.86 -7.43 13.82
C SER A 84 -3.78 -8.17 12.47
N LEU A 85 -3.89 -7.45 11.35
CA LEU A 85 -3.95 -8.03 10.00
C LEU A 85 -2.60 -8.54 9.53
N PHE A 86 -1.53 -8.00 10.08
CA PHE A 86 -0.17 -8.33 9.72
C PHE A 86 0.61 -8.64 11.00
N PRO A 87 1.39 -9.73 11.05
CA PRO A 87 2.36 -9.91 12.13
C PRO A 87 3.32 -8.72 12.14
N ASP A 88 3.80 -8.33 13.32
CA ASP A 88 4.45 -7.06 13.75
C ASP A 88 5.59 -6.43 12.88
N ASP A 89 5.80 -6.89 11.64
CA ASP A 89 6.78 -6.36 10.71
C ASP A 89 6.23 -5.18 9.88
N GLN A 90 6.72 -3.97 10.19
CA GLN A 90 6.53 -2.74 9.39
C GLN A 90 6.88 -2.94 7.90
N HIS A 91 7.76 -3.90 7.58
CA HIS A 91 8.13 -4.22 6.20
C HIS A 91 6.98 -4.79 5.36
N TYR A 92 6.04 -5.52 5.96
CA TYR A 92 4.87 -6.05 5.22
C TYR A 92 3.92 -4.94 4.79
N MET A 93 3.76 -3.89 5.59
CA MET A 93 2.89 -2.75 5.25
C MET A 93 3.38 -1.99 4.02
N TRP A 94 4.67 -1.65 3.98
CA TRP A 94 5.23 -0.94 2.82
C TRP A 94 5.25 -1.82 1.57
N ASN A 95 5.46 -3.13 1.73
CA ASN A 95 5.35 -4.09 0.63
C ASN A 95 3.90 -4.22 0.15
N PHE A 96 2.92 -4.18 1.05
CA PHE A 96 1.49 -4.18 0.71
C PHE A 96 1.10 -2.93 -0.07
N VAL A 97 1.46 -1.72 0.39
CA VAL A 97 1.18 -0.47 -0.34
C VAL A 97 1.81 -0.48 -1.72
N LYS A 98 3.07 -0.94 -1.81
CA LYS A 98 3.79 -1.08 -3.07
C LYS A 98 3.14 -2.11 -4.00
N ASN A 99 2.73 -3.26 -3.46
CA ASN A 99 2.09 -4.33 -4.23
C ASN A 99 0.66 -3.98 -4.62
N PHE A 100 -0.07 -3.22 -3.80
CA PHE A 100 -1.39 -2.70 -4.14
C PHE A 100 -1.31 -1.76 -5.35
N HIS A 101 -0.28 -0.90 -5.37
CA HIS A 101 -0.02 -0.05 -6.54
C HIS A 101 0.41 -0.85 -7.78
N HIS A 102 1.14 -1.95 -7.63
CA HIS A 102 1.69 -2.70 -8.77
C HIS A 102 0.79 -3.82 -9.28
N LYS A 103 0.06 -4.47 -8.38
CA LYS A 103 -0.75 -5.68 -8.54
C LYS A 103 -2.03 -5.58 -7.68
N PRO A 104 -2.93 -4.62 -7.99
CA PRO A 104 -4.06 -4.29 -7.13
C PRO A 104 -5.00 -5.47 -6.91
N TYR A 105 -5.33 -6.23 -7.96
CA TYR A 105 -6.25 -7.38 -7.86
C TYR A 105 -5.71 -8.52 -7.01
N GLU A 106 -4.45 -8.93 -7.24
CA GLU A 106 -3.85 -10.02 -6.48
C GLU A 106 -3.69 -9.62 -5.01
N THR A 107 -3.26 -8.38 -4.78
CA THR A 107 -3.03 -7.84 -3.44
C THR A 107 -4.33 -7.64 -2.66
N THR A 108 -5.41 -7.19 -3.32
CA THR A 108 -6.74 -7.10 -2.70
C THR A 108 -7.33 -8.46 -2.41
N LEU A 109 -7.27 -9.40 -3.35
CA LEU A 109 -7.76 -10.77 -3.12
C LEU A 109 -7.03 -11.45 -1.96
N GLU A 110 -5.71 -11.27 -1.86
CA GLU A 110 -4.91 -11.79 -0.76
C GLU A 110 -5.30 -11.15 0.58
N ALA A 111 -5.49 -9.83 0.63
CA ALA A 111 -5.93 -9.13 1.83
C ALA A 111 -7.33 -9.53 2.25
N PHE A 112 -8.28 -9.59 1.32
CA PHE A 112 -9.65 -10.05 1.58
C PHE A 112 -9.65 -11.50 2.06
N ALA A 113 -8.87 -12.39 1.45
CA ALA A 113 -8.76 -13.77 1.93
C ALA A 113 -8.26 -13.84 3.37
N LYS A 114 -7.28 -13.00 3.75
CA LYS A 114 -6.78 -12.90 5.13
C LYS A 114 -7.82 -12.33 6.09
N VAL A 115 -8.55 -11.28 5.69
CA VAL A 115 -9.63 -10.69 6.50
C VAL A 115 -10.78 -11.69 6.68
N THR A 116 -11.25 -12.33 5.60
CA THR A 116 -12.27 -13.37 5.64
C THR A 116 -11.83 -14.53 6.52
N ASN A 117 -10.57 -14.94 6.44
CA ASN A 117 -10.02 -15.95 7.33
C ASN A 117 -10.08 -15.52 8.81
N ILE A 118 -9.85 -14.24 9.12
CA ILE A 118 -9.95 -13.71 10.49
C ILE A 118 -11.41 -13.56 10.96
N VAL A 119 -12.33 -13.21 10.06
CA VAL A 119 -13.75 -13.01 10.37
C VAL A 119 -14.50 -14.34 10.52
N TYR A 120 -14.15 -15.34 9.70
CA TYR A 120 -14.85 -16.62 9.66
C TYR A 120 -14.16 -17.73 10.44
N ASN A 121 -12.84 -17.65 10.71
CA ASN A 121 -12.23 -18.51 11.74
C ASN A 121 -12.29 -17.79 13.08
N GLU A 122 -12.79 -18.49 14.09
CA GLU A 122 -13.11 -18.08 15.47
C GLU A 122 -11.94 -17.46 16.26
N ARG A 123 -11.38 -16.34 15.80
CA ARG A 123 -10.68 -15.42 16.70
C ARG A 123 -11.74 -14.55 17.35
N PRO A 124 -11.79 -14.46 18.69
CA PRO A 124 -12.71 -13.54 19.34
C PRO A 124 -12.28 -12.10 19.02
N LEU A 125 -12.87 -11.56 17.96
CA LEU A 125 -12.86 -10.14 17.66
C LEU A 125 -13.91 -9.45 18.53
N ASP A 126 -13.54 -8.33 19.11
CA ASP A 126 -14.47 -7.42 19.78
C ASP A 126 -15.48 -6.85 18.77
N ASP A 127 -16.68 -6.57 19.25
CA ASP A 127 -17.80 -6.14 18.39
C ASP A 127 -17.56 -4.75 17.77
N GLU A 128 -16.74 -3.93 18.41
CA GLU A 128 -16.30 -2.62 17.89
C GLU A 128 -15.49 -2.78 16.59
N THR A 129 -14.56 -3.74 16.54
CA THR A 129 -13.75 -4.00 15.34
C THR A 129 -14.58 -4.57 14.20
N LYS A 130 -15.60 -5.39 14.50
CA LYS A 130 -16.55 -5.89 13.49
C LYS A 130 -17.36 -4.76 12.86
N GLU A 131 -17.81 -3.80 13.66
CA GLU A 131 -18.59 -2.66 13.17
C GLU A 131 -17.74 -1.73 12.30
N VAL A 132 -16.49 -1.48 12.68
CA VAL A 132 -15.53 -0.68 11.89
C VAL A 132 -15.23 -1.34 10.54
N LEU A 133 -15.05 -2.67 10.51
CA LEU A 133 -14.85 -3.42 9.27
C LEU A 133 -16.05 -3.31 8.33
N ASN A 134 -17.27 -3.49 8.85
CA ASN A 134 -18.48 -3.36 8.05
C ASN A 134 -18.64 -1.95 7.47
N LYS A 135 -18.34 -0.91 8.25
CA LYS A 135 -18.36 0.49 7.77
C LYS A 135 -17.30 0.75 6.70
N SER A 136 -16.11 0.19 6.84
CA SER A 136 -15.02 0.37 5.88
C SER A 136 -15.26 -0.34 4.54
N ILE A 137 -15.92 -1.51 4.55
CA ILE A 137 -16.29 -2.22 3.31
C ILE A 137 -17.25 -1.36 2.46
N ILE A 138 -18.24 -0.75 3.11
CA ILE A 138 -19.24 0.10 2.44
C ILE A 138 -18.61 1.37 1.84
N ALA A 139 -17.57 1.93 2.46
CA ALA A 139 -16.90 3.15 1.97
C ALA A 139 -16.03 2.92 0.72
N ILE A 140 -15.50 1.71 0.54
CA ILE A 140 -14.60 1.37 -0.58
C ILE A 140 -15.36 1.27 -1.91
N GLU A 141 -16.65 0.90 -1.89
CA GLU A 141 -17.49 0.82 -3.09
C GLU A 141 -17.64 2.17 -3.82
N GLY A 142 -17.35 3.30 -3.15
CA GLY A 142 -17.48 4.64 -3.73
C GLY A 142 -16.21 5.23 -4.37
N THR A 143 -15.03 4.61 -4.20
CA THR A 143 -13.75 5.26 -4.55
C THR A 143 -12.79 4.33 -5.29
N THR A 144 -13.23 3.76 -6.40
CA THR A 144 -12.34 2.99 -7.30
C THR A 144 -11.70 3.92 -8.33
N THR A 145 -10.48 4.36 -8.06
CA THR A 145 -9.62 5.04 -9.03
C THR A 145 -9.23 4.09 -10.16
N THR A 146 -9.48 4.51 -11.41
CA THR A 146 -9.00 3.84 -12.63
C THR A 146 -7.47 3.77 -12.63
N HIS A 147 -6.91 2.56 -12.65
CA HIS A 147 -5.47 2.34 -12.81
C HIS A 147 -5.23 1.58 -14.12
N THR A 148 -4.49 2.19 -15.03
CA THR A 148 -4.01 1.59 -16.29
C THR A 148 -2.51 1.40 -16.20
N GLN A 149 -2.05 0.21 -15.79
CA GLN A 149 -0.66 -0.19 -16.03
C GLN A 149 -0.52 -1.72 -16.08
N GLY A 150 -0.14 -2.23 -17.26
CA GLY A 150 0.22 -3.62 -17.50
C GLY A 150 -0.85 -4.41 -18.25
N ASP A 151 -1.22 -5.57 -17.71
CA ASP A 151 -1.89 -6.64 -18.45
C ASP A 151 -3.44 -6.57 -18.43
N TYR A 152 -4.02 -5.66 -17.64
CA TYR A 152 -5.47 -5.48 -17.52
C TYR A 152 -5.83 -4.01 -17.29
N GLU A 153 -6.95 -3.56 -17.89
CA GLU A 153 -7.53 -2.24 -17.68
C GLU A 153 -8.69 -2.33 -16.69
N VAL A 154 -8.60 -1.60 -15.57
CA VAL A 154 -9.68 -1.51 -14.59
C VAL A 154 -10.66 -0.42 -15.04
N VAL A 155 -11.70 -0.82 -15.76
CA VAL A 155 -12.78 0.07 -16.18
C VAL A 155 -13.67 0.36 -14.96
N ALA A 156 -13.32 1.39 -14.18
CA ALA A 156 -14.12 1.81 -13.03
C ALA A 156 -15.46 2.45 -13.43
N ASN A 157 -15.53 2.97 -14.67
CA ASN A 157 -16.72 3.59 -15.22
C ASN A 157 -17.32 2.66 -16.28
N VAL A 158 -18.23 1.77 -15.87
CA VAL A 158 -19.01 0.98 -16.82
C VAL A 158 -19.85 1.95 -17.64
N PRO A 159 -19.64 2.09 -18.97
CA PRO A 159 -20.48 2.94 -19.78
C PRO A 159 -21.94 2.54 -19.54
N LYS A 160 -22.83 3.51 -19.30
CA LYS A 160 -24.27 3.23 -19.26
C LYS A 160 -24.66 2.66 -20.62
N LEU A 161 -24.73 1.33 -20.69
CA LEU A 161 -25.18 0.63 -21.87
C LEU A 161 -26.64 1.05 -22.11
N PRO A 162 -27.04 1.28 -23.36
CA PRO A 162 -28.43 1.50 -23.68
C PRO A 162 -29.26 0.32 -23.17
N GLU A 163 -30.51 0.58 -22.79
CA GLU A 163 -31.42 -0.48 -22.37
C GLU A 163 -31.43 -1.59 -23.42
N ARG A 164 -31.24 -2.82 -22.93
CA ARG A 164 -31.22 -3.99 -23.79
C ARG A 164 -32.57 -4.07 -24.48
N LYS A 165 -32.58 -3.93 -25.81
CA LYS A 165 -33.79 -4.17 -26.60
C LYS A 165 -34.26 -5.59 -26.27
N GLU A 166 -35.50 -5.69 -25.81
CA GLU A 166 -36.15 -6.99 -25.68
C GLU A 166 -36.27 -7.60 -27.07
N CYS A 167 -35.49 -8.64 -27.33
CA CYS A 167 -35.61 -9.46 -28.53
C CYS A 167 -36.36 -10.74 -28.12
N PRO A 168 -37.71 -10.71 -28.05
CA PRO A 168 -38.47 -11.91 -27.77
C PRO A 168 -38.15 -12.95 -28.85
N ARG A 169 -38.00 -14.21 -28.43
CA ARG A 169 -37.79 -15.31 -29.37
C ARG A 169 -38.97 -15.34 -30.33
N SER A 170 -38.69 -15.31 -31.63
CA SER A 170 -39.73 -15.51 -32.63
C SER A 170 -40.33 -16.91 -32.50
N LYS A 171 -41.57 -17.07 -32.99
CA LYS A 171 -42.18 -18.39 -33.09
C LYS A 171 -41.27 -19.31 -33.92
N PRO A 172 -41.16 -20.60 -33.58
CA PRO A 172 -40.39 -21.54 -34.38
C PRO A 172 -40.91 -21.53 -35.83
N LEU A 173 -39.98 -21.61 -36.79
CA LEU A 173 -40.30 -21.68 -38.21
C LEU A 173 -41.14 -22.93 -38.50
N THR A 174 -42.14 -22.79 -39.36
CA THR A 174 -42.89 -23.93 -39.88
C THR A 174 -42.03 -24.73 -40.87
N LYS A 175 -42.42 -25.99 -41.13
CA LYS A 175 -41.72 -26.87 -42.08
C LYS A 175 -41.61 -26.27 -43.48
N GLU A 176 -42.66 -25.56 -43.92
CA GLU A 176 -42.69 -24.86 -45.22
C GLU A 176 -41.73 -23.66 -45.27
N GLN A 177 -41.64 -22.90 -44.17
CA GLN A 177 -40.70 -21.78 -44.06
C GLN A 177 -39.24 -22.25 -44.05
N TRP A 178 -38.97 -23.41 -43.45
CA TRP A 178 -37.64 -24.04 -43.48
C TRP A 178 -37.22 -24.44 -44.89
N LEU A 179 -38.13 -25.01 -45.69
CA LEU A 179 -37.86 -25.44 -47.06
C LEU A 179 -37.58 -24.26 -47.99
N ASN A 180 -38.27 -23.13 -47.80
CA ASN A 180 -38.08 -21.93 -48.62
C ASN A 180 -36.76 -21.19 -48.33
N LEU A 181 -36.09 -21.45 -47.20
CA LEU A 181 -34.79 -20.87 -46.86
C LEU A 181 -33.59 -21.72 -47.37
N GLN A 182 -33.86 -22.86 -48.01
CA GLN A 182 -32.84 -23.77 -48.56
C GLN A 182 -32.67 -23.65 -50.09
N ASN A 183 -33.35 -22.71 -50.74
CA ASN A 183 -33.18 -22.33 -52.15
C ASN A 183 -32.50 -20.96 -52.26
#